data_AF-A0A654BIS7-F1
#
_entry.id   AF-A0A654BIS7-F1
#
_cell.length_a   1.000
_cell.length_b   1.000
_cell.length_c   1.000
_cell.angle_alpha   90.00
_cell.angle_beta   90.00
_cell.angle_gamma   90.00
#
_symmetry.space_group_name_H-M   'P 1'
#
loop_
_entity.id
_entity.type
_entity.pdbx_description
1 polymer ?
#
loop_
_entity_poly.entity_id
_entity_poly.type
_entity_poly.pdbx_seq_one_letter_code
_entity_poly.pdbx_strand_id
1 'polypeptide(L)'
;MMDMAKAVATPTPKDLEITPRDRRFGRGEARYGRWWLNNDPIATAVYNALSVTFPKGEGFFIDSVRKFRDGAPPKLAAEIAAFTKQEVMHTREHVAFNRHVTDQGYDISRLDKEVDRVLDLAKGRPAIASLAATMALEHFTAILAHELLSDPRHLAGADADAGDM
;
A
#
# COMPACT_ATOMS: atom_id res chain seq x y z
N MET A 1 -4.09 38.93 -10.30
CA MET A 1 -4.19 37.94 -11.37
C MET A 1 -3.30 36.77 -11.00
N MET A 2 -3.86 35.66 -10.52
CA MET A 2 -3.10 34.44 -10.26
C MET A 2 -2.77 33.78 -11.59
N ASP A 3 -1.48 33.56 -11.83
CA ASP A 3 -0.93 32.86 -12.98
C ASP A 3 -1.52 31.44 -13.02
N MET A 4 -2.31 31.16 -14.07
CA MET A 4 -2.83 29.83 -14.32
C MET A 4 -1.64 28.95 -14.69
N ALA A 5 -1.17 28.15 -13.72
CA ALA A 5 -0.03 27.26 -13.86
C ALA A 5 -0.04 26.57 -15.24
N LYS A 6 0.97 26.90 -16.06
CA LYS A 6 1.24 26.22 -17.33
C LYS A 6 1.17 24.71 -17.10
N ALA A 7 0.33 24.02 -17.87
CA ALA A 7 0.28 22.57 -17.86
C ALA A 7 1.67 22.02 -18.18
N VAL A 8 2.34 21.47 -17.18
CA VAL A 8 3.60 20.75 -17.36
C VAL A 8 3.26 19.48 -18.12
N ALA A 9 3.89 19.25 -19.28
CA ALA A 9 3.74 18.00 -20.01
C ALA A 9 4.35 16.87 -19.16
N THR A 10 3.51 15.96 -18.68
CA THR A 10 3.92 14.80 -17.88
C THR A 10 3.90 13.52 -18.72
N PRO A 11 4.75 12.53 -18.44
CA PRO A 11 4.72 11.22 -19.11
C PRO A 11 3.51 10.35 -18.70
N THR A 12 2.64 10.85 -17.81
CA THR A 12 1.40 10.19 -17.39
C THR A 12 0.56 9.78 -18.60
N PRO A 13 0.16 8.50 -18.71
CA PRO A 13 -0.76 8.04 -19.76
C PRO A 13 -2.03 8.90 -19.80
N LYS A 14 -2.50 9.23 -21.01
CA LYS A 14 -3.67 10.12 -21.18
C LYS A 14 -4.95 9.50 -20.63
N ASP A 15 -5.01 8.18 -20.67
CA ASP A 15 -6.08 7.28 -20.27
C ASP A 15 -5.90 6.69 -18.87
N LEU A 16 -4.92 7.19 -18.08
CA LEU A 16 -4.80 6.77 -16.69
C LEU A 16 -6.08 7.12 -15.92
N GLU A 17 -6.74 6.09 -15.40
CA GLU A 17 -7.86 6.21 -14.47
C GLU A 17 -7.54 5.42 -13.20
N ILE A 18 -7.58 6.11 -12.05
CA ILE A 18 -7.45 5.47 -10.74
C ILE A 18 -8.87 5.11 -10.29
N THR A 19 -9.24 3.85 -10.41
CA THR A 19 -10.54 3.34 -9.95
C THR A 19 -10.41 2.72 -8.56
N PRO A 20 -10.90 3.36 -7.49
CA PRO A 20 -10.78 2.79 -6.16
C PRO A 20 -11.66 1.53 -6.01
N ARG A 21 -11.10 0.43 -5.49
CA ARG A 21 -11.77 -0.89 -5.39
C ARG A 21 -12.03 -1.26 -3.93
N ASP A 22 -13.31 -1.30 -3.53
CA ASP A 22 -13.73 -1.76 -2.19
C ASP A 22 -13.82 -3.29 -2.12
N ARG A 23 -12.67 -3.97 -2.23
CA ARG A 23 -12.55 -5.42 -1.98
C ARG A 23 -12.47 -5.69 -0.48
N ARG A 24 -12.99 -6.82 -0.03
CA ARG A 24 -13.04 -7.20 1.39
C ARG A 24 -12.58 -8.63 1.56
N PHE A 25 -11.32 -8.83 1.92
CA PHE A 25 -10.72 -10.15 2.08
C PHE A 25 -10.92 -10.70 3.50
N GLY A 26 -10.92 -12.04 3.64
CA GLY A 26 -10.84 -12.72 4.94
C GLY A 26 -12.00 -12.47 5.90
N ARG A 27 -13.18 -12.12 5.35
CA ARG A 27 -14.40 -11.81 6.12
C ARG A 27 -15.47 -12.91 6.03
N GLY A 28 -15.17 -14.03 5.38
CA GLY A 28 -16.01 -15.24 5.37
C GLY A 28 -15.78 -16.12 6.60
N GLU A 29 -16.46 -17.27 6.65
CA GLU A 29 -16.33 -18.25 7.76
C GLU A 29 -14.99 -19.00 7.75
N ALA A 30 -14.30 -19.04 6.60
CA ALA A 30 -13.00 -19.68 6.46
C ALA A 30 -11.90 -18.78 7.07
N ARG A 31 -11.30 -19.23 8.17
CA ARG A 31 -10.08 -18.62 8.72
C ARG A 31 -8.87 -19.17 7.99
N TYR A 32 -7.92 -18.29 7.66
CA TYR A 32 -6.65 -18.72 7.08
C TYR A 32 -5.93 -19.69 8.03
N GLY A 33 -5.24 -20.68 7.47
CA GLY A 33 -4.32 -21.51 8.23
C GLY A 33 -3.16 -20.68 8.77
N ARG A 34 -2.50 -21.17 9.83
CA ARG A 34 -1.30 -20.51 10.36
C ARG A 34 -0.21 -20.31 9.30
N TRP A 35 -0.08 -21.30 8.42
CA TRP A 35 0.82 -21.30 7.26
C TRP A 35 -0.03 -21.31 5.99
N TRP A 36 -0.77 -20.23 5.79
CA TRP A 36 -1.77 -20.08 4.73
C TRP A 36 -1.18 -20.20 3.32
N LEU A 37 0.14 -20.02 3.15
CA LEU A 37 0.81 -20.17 1.88
C LEU A 37 1.43 -21.56 1.77
N ASN A 38 0.74 -22.49 1.12
CA ASN A 38 1.23 -23.85 0.81
C ASN A 38 1.72 -24.64 2.03
N ASN A 39 1.17 -24.36 3.22
CA ASN A 39 1.65 -24.91 4.50
C ASN A 39 3.16 -24.68 4.75
N ASP A 40 3.74 -23.64 4.13
CA ASP A 40 5.15 -23.27 4.23
C ASP A 40 5.32 -22.11 5.24
N PRO A 41 6.02 -22.33 6.36
CA PRO A 41 6.20 -21.32 7.40
C PRO A 41 7.10 -20.15 6.96
N ILE A 42 8.04 -20.37 6.04
CA ILE A 42 8.97 -19.34 5.56
C ILE A 42 8.25 -18.44 4.56
N ALA A 43 7.60 -19.05 3.56
CA ALA A 43 6.85 -18.28 2.56
C ALA A 43 5.76 -17.44 3.25
N THR A 44 4.99 -18.06 4.16
CA THR A 44 3.99 -17.36 4.98
C THR A 44 4.60 -16.20 5.78
N ALA A 45 5.75 -16.42 6.44
CA ALA A 45 6.38 -15.37 7.24
C ALA A 45 6.84 -14.16 6.40
N VAL A 46 7.33 -14.40 5.17
CA VAL A 46 7.75 -13.32 4.26
C VAL A 46 6.56 -12.43 3.89
N TYR A 47 5.44 -13.02 3.45
CA TYR A 47 4.26 -12.24 3.08
C TYR A 47 3.55 -11.60 4.27
N ASN A 48 3.53 -12.27 5.43
CA ASN A 48 3.07 -11.66 6.68
C ASN A 48 3.89 -10.42 7.02
N ALA A 49 5.22 -10.52 6.97
CA ALA A 49 6.11 -9.39 7.26
C ALA A 49 5.90 -8.24 6.25
N LEU A 50 5.72 -8.55 4.97
CA LEU A 50 5.44 -7.55 3.93
C LEU A 50 4.15 -6.78 4.25
N SER A 51 3.04 -7.50 4.50
CA SER A 51 1.74 -6.91 4.86
C SER A 51 1.79 -6.06 6.13
N VAL A 52 2.58 -6.47 7.14
CA VAL A 52 2.75 -5.72 8.39
C VAL A 52 3.32 -4.32 8.14
N THR A 53 4.17 -4.14 7.14
CA THR A 53 4.82 -2.85 6.89
C THR A 53 3.94 -1.82 6.16
N PHE A 54 2.94 -2.28 5.41
CA PHE A 54 2.16 -1.39 4.55
C PHE A 54 1.30 -0.35 5.28
N PRO A 55 0.49 -0.69 6.32
CA PRO A 55 -0.48 0.26 6.87
C PRO A 55 0.09 1.62 7.30
N LYS A 56 1.26 1.62 7.96
CA LYS A 56 1.93 2.87 8.35
C LYS A 56 2.58 3.58 7.16
N GLY A 57 3.11 2.82 6.21
CA GLY A 57 3.68 3.34 4.96
C GLY A 57 2.61 4.02 4.08
N GLU A 58 1.46 3.39 3.89
CA GLU A 58 0.33 3.93 3.13
C GLU A 58 -0.25 5.18 3.80
N GLY A 59 -0.33 5.20 5.14
CA GLY A 59 -0.63 6.42 5.89
C GLY A 59 0.35 7.56 5.58
N PHE A 60 1.64 7.26 5.52
CA PHE A 60 2.67 8.22 5.09
C PHE A 60 2.50 8.65 3.62
N PHE A 61 2.13 7.75 2.71
CA PHE A 61 1.85 8.08 1.30
C PHE A 61 0.70 9.07 1.19
N ILE A 62 -0.43 8.77 1.84
CA ILE A 62 -1.61 9.63 1.88
C ILE A 62 -1.25 11.02 2.42
N ASP A 63 -0.55 11.08 3.56
CA ASP A 63 -0.18 12.35 4.18
C ASP A 63 0.81 13.16 3.35
N SER A 64 1.69 12.50 2.59
CA SER A 64 2.64 13.18 1.72
C SER A 64 1.95 13.81 0.52
N VAL A 65 1.09 13.08 -0.20
CA VAL A 65 0.44 13.56 -1.42
C VAL A 65 -0.60 14.63 -1.13
N ARG A 66 -1.32 14.52 0.00
CA ARG A 66 -2.37 15.50 0.39
C ARG A 66 -1.82 16.89 0.61
N LYS A 67 -0.56 17.03 1.03
CA LYS A 67 0.11 18.34 1.20
C LYS A 67 0.28 19.11 -0.11
N PHE A 68 0.23 18.43 -1.25
CA PHE A 68 0.40 19.01 -2.59
C PHE A 68 -0.90 19.07 -3.40
N ARG A 69 -2.04 18.73 -2.78
CA ARG A 69 -3.36 18.80 -3.44
C ARG A 69 -3.76 20.24 -3.76
N ASP A 70 -3.55 21.15 -2.81
CA ASP A 70 -3.98 22.54 -2.94
C ASP A 70 -3.06 23.26 -3.95
N GLY A 71 -3.66 23.78 -5.03
CA GLY A 71 -2.92 24.36 -6.16
C GLY A 71 -2.59 23.37 -7.28
N ALA A 72 -2.90 22.08 -7.13
CA ALA A 72 -2.80 21.12 -8.22
C ALA A 72 -3.86 21.41 -9.32
N PRO A 73 -3.54 21.16 -10.61
CA PRO A 73 -4.53 21.21 -11.68
C PRO A 73 -5.72 20.28 -11.39
N PRO A 74 -6.94 20.59 -11.87
CA PRO A 74 -8.15 19.83 -11.53
C PRO A 74 -8.04 18.31 -11.73
N LYS A 75 -7.39 17.86 -12.82
CA LYS A 75 -7.15 16.44 -13.08
C LYS A 75 -6.27 15.81 -11.99
N LEU A 76 -5.14 16.42 -11.67
CA LEU A 76 -4.21 15.91 -10.64
C LEU A 76 -4.84 15.94 -9.24
N ALA A 77 -5.62 16.97 -8.93
CA ALA A 77 -6.35 17.02 -7.65
C ALA A 77 -7.36 15.86 -7.52
N ALA A 78 -8.04 15.49 -8.62
CA ALA A 78 -8.94 14.34 -8.65
C ALA A 78 -8.17 13.01 -8.53
N GLU A 79 -7.03 12.88 -9.19
CA GLU A 79 -6.14 11.71 -9.08
C GLU A 79 -5.60 11.54 -7.65
N ILE A 80 -5.18 12.62 -6.98
CA ILE A 80 -4.75 12.58 -5.56
C ILE A 80 -5.91 12.11 -4.66
N ALA A 81 -7.14 12.56 -4.92
CA ALA A 81 -8.31 12.12 -4.16
C ALA A 81 -8.63 10.64 -4.40
N ALA A 82 -8.55 10.18 -5.64
CA ALA A 82 -8.76 8.77 -5.99
C ALA A 82 -7.68 7.86 -5.39
N PHE A 83 -6.41 8.25 -5.49
CA PHE A 83 -5.28 7.60 -4.82
C PHE A 83 -5.51 7.50 -3.31
N THR A 84 -5.83 8.63 -2.66
CA THR A 84 -6.11 8.65 -1.21
C THR A 84 -7.22 7.67 -0.84
N LYS A 85 -8.29 7.60 -1.65
CA LYS A 85 -9.39 6.67 -1.41
C LYS A 85 -8.94 5.21 -1.58
N GLN A 86 -8.13 4.91 -2.59
CA GLN A 86 -7.60 3.58 -2.83
C GLN A 86 -6.69 3.12 -1.68
N GLU A 87 -5.75 3.96 -1.27
CA GLU A 87 -4.82 3.67 -0.17
C GLU A 87 -5.56 3.41 1.15
N VAL A 88 -6.58 4.21 1.48
CA VAL A 88 -7.40 3.95 2.69
C VAL A 88 -8.07 2.57 2.65
N MET A 89 -8.49 2.12 1.47
CA MET A 89 -9.09 0.79 1.31
C MET A 89 -8.02 -0.32 1.40
N HIS A 90 -6.85 -0.13 0.80
CA HIS A 90 -5.72 -1.05 0.94
C HIS A 90 -5.26 -1.19 2.39
N THR A 91 -5.07 -0.07 3.10
CA THR A 91 -4.72 -0.05 4.52
C THR A 91 -5.71 -0.84 5.36
N ARG A 92 -7.00 -0.74 5.05
CA ARG A 92 -8.04 -1.52 5.75
C ARG A 92 -7.85 -3.02 5.54
N GLU A 93 -7.51 -3.47 4.34
CA GLU A 93 -7.27 -4.89 4.05
C GLU A 93 -6.01 -5.40 4.74
N HIS A 94 -4.89 -4.68 4.66
CA HIS A 94 -3.66 -5.03 5.37
C HIS A 94 -3.88 -5.05 6.90
N VAL A 95 -4.62 -4.10 7.47
CA VAL A 95 -4.96 -4.14 8.90
C VAL A 95 -5.81 -5.36 9.26
N ALA A 96 -6.75 -5.76 8.41
CA ALA A 96 -7.56 -6.96 8.64
C ALA A 96 -6.69 -8.23 8.58
N PHE A 97 -5.82 -8.33 7.59
CA PHE A 97 -4.88 -9.44 7.44
C PHE A 97 -3.86 -9.49 8.60
N ASN A 98 -3.31 -8.36 9.01
CA ASN A 98 -2.32 -8.30 10.10
C ASN A 98 -2.94 -8.70 11.45
N ARG A 99 -4.25 -8.51 11.65
CA ARG A 99 -4.95 -9.07 12.83
C ARG A 99 -4.91 -10.59 12.82
N HIS A 100 -5.14 -11.21 11.65
CA HIS A 100 -4.98 -12.65 11.51
C HIS A 100 -3.54 -13.08 11.85
N VAL A 101 -2.53 -12.37 11.36
CA VAL A 101 -1.12 -12.64 11.69
C VAL A 101 -0.89 -12.65 13.20
N THR A 102 -1.41 -11.65 13.93
CA THR A 102 -1.29 -11.63 15.40
C THR A 102 -2.13 -12.71 16.09
N ASP A 103 -3.32 -13.03 15.58
CA ASP A 103 -4.19 -14.08 16.12
C ASP A 103 -3.54 -15.48 16.02
N GLN A 104 -2.64 -15.67 15.04
CA GLN A 104 -1.81 -16.87 14.87
C GLN A 104 -0.55 -16.90 15.77
N GLY A 105 -0.39 -15.90 16.64
CA GLY A 105 0.65 -15.84 17.66
C GLY A 105 1.98 -15.23 17.20
N TYR A 106 2.01 -14.52 16.07
CA TYR A 106 3.20 -13.77 15.65
C TYR A 106 3.32 -12.46 16.44
N ASP A 107 4.51 -12.20 17.00
CA ASP A 107 4.86 -10.88 17.55
C ASP A 107 5.39 -9.98 16.43
N ILE A 108 4.59 -8.99 16.04
CA ILE A 108 4.92 -8.02 14.99
C ILE A 108 5.55 -6.73 15.53
N SER A 109 5.72 -6.60 16.85
CA SER A 109 6.12 -5.34 17.49
C SER A 109 7.49 -4.82 17.04
N ARG A 110 8.40 -5.72 16.65
CA ARG A 110 9.71 -5.37 16.11
C ARG A 110 9.61 -4.73 14.73
N LEU A 111 8.73 -5.25 13.87
CA LEU A 111 8.50 -4.68 12.54
C LEU A 111 7.82 -3.32 12.67
N ASP A 112 6.81 -3.21 13.53
CA ASP A 112 6.13 -1.94 13.79
C ASP A 112 7.09 -0.83 14.22
N LYS A 113 8.03 -1.14 15.13
CA LYS A 113 9.05 -0.20 15.60
C LYS A 113 10.04 0.17 14.50
N GLU A 114 10.42 -0.77 13.65
CA GLU A 114 11.34 -0.49 12.54
C GLU A 114 10.68 0.42 11.50
N VAL A 115 9.39 0.19 11.20
CA VAL A 115 8.63 1.09 10.32
C VAL A 115 8.54 2.49 10.92
N ASP A 116 8.25 2.62 12.22
CA ASP A 116 8.25 3.93 12.91
C ASP A 116 9.62 4.61 12.79
N ARG A 117 10.71 3.87 13.02
CA ARG A 117 12.08 4.38 12.91
C ARG A 117 12.38 4.88 11.49
N VAL A 118 11.94 4.18 10.45
CA VAL A 118 12.15 4.58 9.06
C VAL A 118 11.32 5.80 8.71
N LEU A 119 10.05 5.86 9.10
CA LEU A 119 9.18 7.01 8.86
C LEU A 119 9.66 8.26 9.61
N ASP A 120 10.26 8.08 10.78
CA ASP A 120 10.85 9.17 11.57
C ASP A 120 11.99 9.88 10.85
N LEU A 121 12.67 9.23 9.89
CA LEU A 121 13.70 9.87 9.06
C LEU A 121 13.14 11.01 8.20
N ALA A 122 11.83 11.01 7.92
CA ALA A 122 11.17 12.08 7.18
C ALA A 122 10.80 13.29 8.05
N LYS A 123 10.79 13.15 9.38
CA LYS A 123 10.44 14.26 10.30
C LYS A 123 11.41 15.43 10.13
N GLY A 124 10.87 16.65 10.09
CA GLY A 124 11.65 17.87 9.91
C GLY A 124 12.21 18.09 8.50
N ARG A 125 12.04 17.15 7.57
CA ARG A 125 12.44 17.35 6.17
C ARG A 125 11.39 18.17 5.40
N PRO A 126 11.78 18.85 4.32
CA PRO A 126 10.83 19.51 3.42
C PRO A 126 9.78 18.54 2.89
N ALA A 127 8.53 18.99 2.73
CA ALA A 127 7.42 18.13 2.29
C ALA A 127 7.69 17.39 0.96
N ILE A 128 8.48 18.01 0.07
CA ILE A 128 8.85 17.43 -1.22
C ILE A 128 9.70 16.15 -1.06
N ALA A 129 10.47 16.03 0.02
CA ALA A 129 11.25 14.82 0.29
C ALA A 129 10.33 13.64 0.61
N SER A 130 9.25 13.86 1.36
CA SER A 130 8.24 12.83 1.63
C SER A 130 7.48 12.42 0.37
N LEU A 131 7.18 13.39 -0.50
CA LEU A 131 6.55 13.11 -1.79
C LEU A 131 7.46 12.26 -2.69
N ALA A 132 8.75 12.62 -2.79
CA ALA A 132 9.72 11.84 -3.56
C ALA A 132 9.90 10.41 -3.02
N ALA A 133 9.95 10.26 -1.70
CA ALA A 133 10.00 8.95 -1.06
C ALA A 133 8.73 8.12 -1.35
N THR A 134 7.56 8.75 -1.29
CA THR A 134 6.28 8.12 -1.65
C THR A 134 6.29 7.66 -3.10
N MET A 135 6.70 8.51 -4.05
CA MET A 135 6.81 8.12 -5.46
C MET A 135 7.72 6.91 -5.67
N ALA A 136 8.87 6.87 -5.00
CA ALA A 136 9.80 5.75 -5.12
C ALA A 136 9.23 4.46 -4.54
N LEU A 137 8.64 4.54 -3.33
CA LEU A 137 8.06 3.38 -2.65
C LEU A 137 6.85 2.84 -3.40
N GLU A 138 5.95 3.70 -3.86
CA GLU A 138 4.82 3.33 -4.72
C GLU A 138 5.26 2.69 -6.03
N HIS A 139 6.38 3.13 -6.60
CA HIS A 139 6.92 2.49 -7.79
C HIS A 139 7.42 1.06 -7.50
N PHE A 140 8.09 0.86 -6.37
CA PHE A 140 8.51 -0.48 -5.95
C PHE A 140 7.33 -1.39 -5.62
N THR A 141 6.32 -0.90 -4.91
CA THR A 141 5.11 -1.68 -4.60
C THR A 141 4.33 -2.02 -5.86
N ALA A 142 4.25 -1.12 -6.84
CA ALA A 142 3.64 -1.40 -8.13
C ALA A 142 4.39 -2.52 -8.90
N ILE A 143 5.72 -2.53 -8.87
CA ILE A 143 6.54 -3.60 -9.49
C ILE A 143 6.30 -4.93 -8.77
N LEU A 144 6.32 -4.93 -7.43
CA LEU A 144 6.08 -6.15 -6.63
C LEU A 144 4.67 -6.71 -6.84
N ALA A 145 3.64 -5.84 -6.83
CA ALA A 145 2.27 -6.24 -7.08
C ALA A 145 2.09 -6.77 -8.51
N HIS A 146 2.73 -6.14 -9.50
CA HIS A 146 2.69 -6.63 -10.87
C HIS A 146 3.30 -8.03 -10.99
N GLU A 147 4.47 -8.27 -10.40
CA GLU A 147 5.13 -9.58 -10.40
C GLU A 147 4.26 -10.63 -9.69
N LEU A 148 3.74 -10.30 -8.50
CA LEU A 148 2.87 -11.17 -7.70
C LEU A 148 1.61 -11.60 -8.46
N LEU A 149 0.97 -10.66 -9.17
CA LEU A 149 -0.26 -10.91 -9.91
C LEU A 149 -0.03 -11.57 -11.28
N SER A 150 1.15 -11.39 -11.88
CA SER A 150 1.44 -11.90 -13.22
C SER A 150 2.02 -13.32 -13.20
N ASP A 151 2.60 -13.74 -12.07
CA ASP A 151 3.13 -15.09 -11.90
C ASP A 151 2.41 -15.86 -10.79
N PRO A 152 1.50 -16.80 -11.14
CA PRO A 152 0.71 -17.55 -10.16
C PRO A 152 1.55 -18.44 -9.25
N ARG A 153 2.84 -18.67 -9.55
CA ARG A 153 3.73 -19.47 -8.69
C ARG A 153 3.94 -18.85 -7.32
N HIS A 154 3.87 -17.52 -7.20
CA HIS A 154 4.10 -16.81 -5.94
C HIS A 154 3.05 -17.14 -4.86
N LEU A 155 1.83 -17.44 -5.28
CA LEU A 155 0.68 -17.72 -4.42
C LEU A 155 0.10 -19.13 -4.63
N ALA A 156 0.86 -20.01 -5.28
CA ALA A 156 0.44 -21.38 -5.52
C ALA A 156 0.21 -22.11 -4.19
N GLY A 157 -1.02 -22.63 -4.00
CA GLY A 157 -1.42 -23.30 -2.77
C GLY A 157 -1.71 -22.34 -1.60
N ALA A 158 -1.88 -21.05 -1.86
CA ALA A 158 -2.44 -20.12 -0.89
C ALA A 158 -3.90 -20.48 -0.59
N ASP A 159 -4.31 -20.31 0.68
CA ASP A 159 -5.72 -20.27 1.03
C ASP A 159 -6.41 -19.17 0.20
N ALA A 160 -7.55 -19.49 -0.45
CA ALA A 160 -8.12 -18.67 -1.52
C ALA A 160 -8.27 -17.18 -1.15
N ASP A 161 -8.89 -16.87 -0.02
CA ASP A 161 -9.10 -15.49 0.45
C ASP A 161 -7.80 -14.76 0.85
N ALA A 162 -6.67 -15.48 1.03
CA ALA A 162 -5.37 -14.89 1.34
C ALA A 162 -4.56 -14.62 0.06
N GLY A 163 -4.70 -15.47 -0.96
CA GLY A 163 -4.07 -15.25 -2.28
C GLY A 163 -4.70 -14.11 -3.10
N ASP A 164 -5.93 -13.71 -2.76
CA ASP A 164 -6.60 -12.60 -3.45
C ASP A 164 -6.30 -11.21 -2.85
N MET A 165 -5.64 -11.14 -1.68
CA MET A 165 -5.27 -9.88 -1.00
C MET A 165 -4.10 -9.18 -1.70
#